data_AF-A0A7G5LQS6-F1
#
_entry.id   AF-A0A7G5LQS6-F1
#
_cell.length_a   1.000
_cell.length_b   1.000
_cell.length_c   1.000
_cell.angle_alpha   90.00
_cell.angle_beta   90.00
_cell.angle_gamma   90.00
#
_symmetry.space_group_name_H-M   'P 1'
#
loop_
_entity.id
_entity.type
_entity.pdbx_description
1 polymer ?
#
loop_
_entity_poly.entity_id
_entity_poly.type
_entity_poly.pdbx_seq_one_letter_code
_entity_poly.pdbx_strand_id
1 'polypeptide(L)'
;MQSAVNVLQTFGRPIERDRVDGGNALSGSTVNYVMATFESAVDVDNIRSRQCFACGGKPSSGVGEHVFPKWLQTRFDLFDERLTLQNGTLIPYRALTVSCCAKCNNGFLSGIESKVQTIIERGTVDGDPDVLSLGRWMSKIFVGILVKETALLLDRKDPSLGHIMAADFIGEFANCQLILQSARKPTLFCSLHGKFPFSLFWYRIDTERGFDISTDIVGQSIAMRLGALGIIFVNDGGLQLNAGVDGPFGLQGLTVTPLQFNELAARVHTKASLRDATHSYANSETPEHLTIEQQDVHPYTSTILAGGEMQVFEPWNSEMFAVRASRITRLDESVFLDPVTRHEMTLLTNLITSKPSDFEQCA
;
A
#
# COMPACT_ATOMS: atom_id res chain seq x y z
N MET A 1 16.26 11.47 19.21
CA MET A 1 15.33 12.35 19.94
C MET A 1 13.94 12.04 19.41
N GLN A 2 13.10 11.41 20.22
CA GLN A 2 11.76 10.93 19.85
C GLN A 2 10.86 12.12 19.56
N SER A 3 10.33 12.22 18.33
CA SER A 3 9.20 13.10 18.03
C SER A 3 7.92 12.29 18.19
N ALA A 4 7.23 12.53 19.30
CA ALA A 4 5.88 12.05 19.53
C ALA A 4 4.92 12.92 18.72
N VAL A 5 4.32 12.37 17.67
CA VAL A 5 3.22 13.02 16.96
C VAL A 5 1.93 12.63 17.67
N ASN A 6 1.43 13.56 18.50
CA ASN A 6 0.07 13.51 19.04
C ASN A 6 -0.91 13.80 17.89
N VAL A 7 -1.45 12.76 17.26
CA VAL A 7 -2.66 12.90 16.44
C VAL A 7 -3.86 12.85 17.37
N LEU A 8 -4.50 14.00 17.57
CA LEU A 8 -5.76 14.12 18.27
C LEU A 8 -6.85 13.37 17.48
N GLN A 9 -7.27 12.24 18.03
CA GLN A 9 -8.37 11.43 17.55
C GLN A 9 -9.70 12.18 17.77
N THR A 10 -10.37 12.59 16.70
CA THR A 10 -11.82 12.80 16.72
C THR A 10 -12.51 11.60 16.08
N PHE A 11 -12.68 10.54 16.86
CA PHE A 11 -13.62 9.48 16.53
C PHE A 11 -15.04 10.06 16.64
N GLY A 12 -15.81 9.99 15.54
CA GLY A 12 -17.25 10.14 15.59
C GLY A 12 -17.85 9.18 16.62
N ARG A 13 -18.83 9.66 17.39
CA ARG A 13 -19.45 8.91 18.49
C ARG A 13 -19.94 7.52 18.04
N PRO A 14 -19.87 6.50 18.91
CA PRO A 14 -20.49 5.20 18.63
C PRO A 14 -22.00 5.38 18.53
N ILE A 15 -22.61 4.87 17.46
CA ILE A 15 -24.05 4.65 17.39
C ILE A 15 -24.38 3.53 18.38
N GLU A 16 -25.18 3.84 19.41
CA GLU A 16 -25.74 2.83 20.32
C GLU A 16 -26.48 1.76 19.51
N ARG A 17 -26.01 0.50 19.60
CA ARG A 17 -26.70 -0.65 19.02
C ARG A 17 -27.62 -1.24 20.08
N ASP A 18 -28.92 -1.11 19.88
CA ASP A 18 -29.92 -1.89 20.62
C ASP A 18 -29.68 -3.39 20.39
N ARG A 19 -29.56 -4.13 21.51
CA ARG A 19 -29.56 -5.60 21.49
C ARG A 19 -30.92 -6.09 21.01
N VAL A 20 -30.92 -6.86 19.92
CA VAL A 20 -32.06 -7.70 19.56
C VAL A 20 -31.71 -9.13 19.94
N ASP A 21 -32.42 -9.64 20.95
CA ASP A 21 -32.37 -11.02 21.40
C ASP A 21 -32.90 -11.99 20.33
N GLY A 22 -32.33 -13.20 20.32
CA GLY A 22 -32.44 -14.18 19.24
C GLY A 22 -33.82 -14.79 19.00
N GLY A 23 -33.96 -15.35 17.80
CA GLY A 23 -35.05 -16.27 17.46
C GLY A 23 -35.16 -16.59 15.97
N ASN A 24 -34.98 -17.87 15.66
CA ASN A 24 -35.31 -18.60 14.42
C ASN A 24 -34.33 -18.64 13.25
N ALA A 25 -33.80 -19.85 13.08
CA ALA A 25 -33.20 -20.39 11.87
C ALA A 25 -34.20 -20.38 10.71
N LEU A 26 -33.88 -19.59 9.68
CA LEU A 26 -34.39 -19.78 8.33
C LEU A 26 -33.21 -20.18 7.45
N SER A 27 -33.30 -21.39 6.90
CA SER A 27 -32.41 -21.90 5.85
C SER A 27 -32.65 -21.12 4.55
N GLY A 28 -32.07 -19.93 4.46
CA GLY A 28 -31.88 -19.18 3.22
C GLY A 28 -30.39 -19.19 2.89
N SER A 29 -30.03 -19.39 1.62
CA SER A 29 -28.63 -19.26 1.20
C SER A 29 -28.12 -17.87 1.58
N THR A 30 -27.25 -17.79 2.59
CA THR A 30 -26.71 -16.52 3.06
C THR A 30 -25.87 -15.94 1.92
N VAL A 31 -26.40 -14.95 1.21
CA VAL A 31 -25.62 -14.16 0.27
C VAL A 31 -24.53 -13.49 1.11
N ASN A 32 -23.30 -13.99 0.99
CA ASN A 32 -22.16 -13.44 1.72
C ASN A 32 -21.72 -12.16 1.02
N TYR A 33 -22.12 -11.01 1.58
CA TYR A 33 -21.72 -9.70 1.12
C TYR A 33 -20.22 -9.46 1.39
N VAL A 34 -19.53 -8.87 0.41
CA VAL A 34 -18.13 -8.46 0.47
C VAL A 34 -17.92 -7.43 1.58
N MET A 35 -18.86 -6.50 1.80
CA MET A 35 -18.74 -5.49 2.85
C MET A 35 -18.72 -6.11 4.25
N ALA A 36 -19.57 -7.09 4.54
CA ALA A 36 -19.52 -7.83 5.81
C ALA A 36 -18.20 -8.60 5.98
N THR A 37 -17.67 -9.15 4.88
CA THR A 37 -16.37 -9.84 4.88
C THR A 37 -15.21 -8.86 5.13
N PHE A 38 -15.29 -7.66 4.55
CA PHE A 38 -14.34 -6.57 4.73
C PHE A 38 -14.31 -6.11 6.20
N GLU A 39 -15.47 -5.79 6.77
CA GLU A 39 -15.60 -5.37 8.18
C GLU A 39 -15.01 -6.42 9.12
N SER A 40 -15.32 -7.70 8.90
CA SER A 40 -14.76 -8.79 9.70
C SER A 40 -13.25 -8.93 9.54
N ALA A 41 -12.69 -8.62 8.36
CA ALA A 41 -11.25 -8.73 8.11
C ALA A 41 -10.42 -7.61 8.76
N VAL A 42 -11.01 -6.43 8.97
CA VAL A 42 -10.36 -5.29 9.64
C VAL A 42 -10.71 -5.20 11.13
N ASP A 43 -11.60 -6.07 11.62
CA ASP A 43 -11.98 -6.13 13.02
C ASP A 43 -10.77 -6.47 13.92
N VAL A 44 -10.57 -5.65 14.94
CA VAL A 44 -9.39 -5.70 15.82
C VAL A 44 -9.30 -7.03 16.58
N ASP A 45 -10.43 -7.60 16.99
CA ASP A 45 -10.45 -8.83 17.77
C ASP A 45 -10.18 -10.05 16.88
N ASN A 46 -10.65 -10.02 15.63
CA ASN A 46 -10.30 -11.03 14.63
C ASN A 46 -8.80 -11.00 14.31
N ILE A 47 -8.20 -9.82 14.18
CA ILE A 47 -6.75 -9.66 13.95
C ILE A 47 -5.97 -10.21 15.16
N ARG A 48 -6.32 -9.79 16.38
CA ARG A 48 -5.67 -10.28 17.63
C ARG A 48 -5.81 -11.79 17.79
N SER A 49 -6.98 -12.34 17.46
CA SER A 49 -7.25 -13.77 17.52
C SER A 49 -6.64 -14.56 16.36
N ARG A 50 -5.88 -13.90 15.48
CA ARG A 50 -5.22 -14.49 14.30
C ARG A 50 -6.20 -15.24 13.40
N GLN A 51 -7.39 -14.66 13.21
CA GLN A 51 -8.33 -15.13 12.20
C GLN A 51 -7.78 -14.90 10.79
N CYS A 52 -8.49 -15.38 9.77
CA CYS A 52 -8.10 -15.18 8.38
C CYS A 52 -7.97 -13.69 8.05
N PHE A 53 -6.76 -13.22 7.71
CA PHE A 53 -6.48 -11.81 7.42
C PHE A 53 -7.34 -11.23 6.29
N ALA A 54 -7.87 -12.10 5.42
CA ALA A 54 -8.65 -11.73 4.25
C ALA A 54 -10.16 -11.74 4.48
N CYS A 55 -10.68 -12.37 5.53
CA CYS A 55 -12.13 -12.48 5.75
C CYS A 55 -12.60 -12.49 7.21
N GLY A 56 -11.68 -12.41 8.17
CA GLY A 56 -11.97 -12.51 9.61
C GLY A 56 -12.50 -13.87 10.10
N GLY A 57 -12.67 -14.84 9.20
CA GLY A 57 -13.16 -16.18 9.53
C GLY A 57 -12.07 -17.13 10.02
N LYS A 58 -12.48 -18.32 10.49
CA LYS A 58 -11.57 -19.35 11.02
C LYS A 58 -10.45 -19.70 10.03
N PRO A 59 -9.17 -19.62 10.43
CA PRO A 59 -8.06 -19.98 9.55
C PRO A 59 -7.97 -21.50 9.35
N SER A 60 -7.25 -21.91 8.31
CA SER A 60 -6.85 -23.31 8.15
C SER A 60 -5.78 -23.70 9.18
N SER A 61 -5.62 -25.00 9.45
CA SER A 61 -4.60 -25.51 10.39
C SER A 61 -3.17 -25.52 9.82
N GLY A 62 -2.97 -25.08 8.57
CA GLY A 62 -1.68 -25.06 7.89
C GLY A 62 -0.84 -23.81 8.19
N VAL A 63 0.20 -23.62 7.39
CA VAL A 63 1.16 -22.50 7.49
C VAL A 63 0.54 -21.12 7.25
N GLY A 64 -0.70 -21.08 6.75
CA GLY A 64 -1.41 -19.88 6.33
C GLY A 64 -1.09 -19.49 4.89
N GLU A 65 -1.31 -18.22 4.59
CA GLU A 65 -0.97 -17.60 3.31
C GLU A 65 0.43 -17.00 3.39
N HIS A 66 1.27 -17.24 2.37
CA HIS A 66 2.54 -16.54 2.29
C HIS A 66 2.29 -15.09 1.86
N VAL A 67 2.85 -14.12 2.59
CA VAL A 67 2.71 -12.71 2.21
C VAL A 67 3.31 -12.50 0.83
N PHE A 68 4.55 -12.91 0.61
CA PHE A 68 5.14 -13.02 -0.72
C PHE A 68 4.90 -14.42 -1.29
N PRO A 69 4.22 -14.58 -2.43
CA PRO A 69 3.87 -15.90 -2.92
C PRO A 69 5.07 -16.78 -3.25
N LYS A 70 4.88 -18.10 -3.20
CA LYS A 70 5.97 -19.06 -3.44
C LYS A 70 6.57 -18.92 -4.83
N TRP A 71 5.77 -18.68 -5.87
CA TRP A 71 6.30 -18.48 -7.22
C TRP A 71 7.24 -17.27 -7.30
N LEU A 72 6.94 -16.20 -6.56
CA LEU A 72 7.78 -15.01 -6.50
C LEU A 72 9.07 -15.30 -5.74
N GLN A 73 8.96 -15.99 -4.61
CA GLN A 73 10.13 -16.43 -3.84
C GLN A 73 11.04 -17.32 -4.67
N THR A 74 10.50 -18.27 -5.44
CA THR A 74 11.28 -19.12 -6.34
C THR A 74 11.91 -18.32 -7.47
N ARG A 75 11.16 -17.40 -8.10
CA ARG A 75 11.63 -16.62 -9.25
C ARG A 75 12.85 -15.74 -8.91
N PHE A 76 12.86 -15.17 -7.71
CA PHE A 76 13.89 -14.23 -7.28
C PHE A 76 14.81 -14.79 -6.19
N ASP A 77 14.79 -16.11 -5.97
CA ASP A 77 15.62 -16.80 -4.97
C ASP A 77 15.49 -16.24 -3.54
N LEU A 78 14.27 -15.85 -3.15
CA LEU A 78 14.02 -15.17 -1.87
C LEU A 78 13.87 -16.12 -0.68
N PHE A 79 13.83 -17.44 -0.92
CA PHE A 79 13.43 -18.40 0.11
C PHE A 79 14.28 -18.31 1.39
N ASP A 80 15.59 -18.10 1.23
CA ASP A 80 16.57 -17.90 2.30
C ASP A 80 16.92 -16.43 2.59
N GLU A 81 16.49 -15.52 1.73
CA GLU A 81 16.63 -14.07 1.94
C GLU A 81 15.72 -13.57 3.08
N ARG A 82 16.03 -12.36 3.55
CA ARG A 82 15.37 -11.77 4.73
C ARG A 82 14.80 -10.38 4.45
N LEU A 83 13.60 -10.15 4.97
CA LEU A 83 12.97 -8.84 5.03
C LEU A 83 13.28 -8.18 6.38
N THR A 84 13.58 -6.88 6.35
CA THR A 84 13.68 -6.03 7.54
C THR A 84 12.29 -5.57 7.98
N LEU A 85 11.94 -5.86 9.22
CA LEU A 85 10.69 -5.45 9.87
C LEU A 85 10.78 -4.03 10.45
N GLN A 86 9.66 -3.44 10.86
CA GLN A 86 9.64 -2.07 11.40
C GLN A 86 10.53 -1.87 12.64
N ASN A 87 10.72 -2.90 13.46
CA ASN A 87 11.63 -2.84 14.61
C ASN A 87 13.12 -3.10 14.25
N GLY A 88 13.47 -3.18 12.96
CA GLY A 88 14.82 -3.44 12.46
C GLY A 88 15.26 -4.90 12.52
N THR A 89 14.43 -5.81 13.05
CA THR A 89 14.74 -7.25 13.04
C THR A 89 14.50 -7.87 11.66
N LEU A 90 15.11 -9.03 11.42
CA LEU A 90 15.05 -9.72 10.13
C LEU A 90 14.19 -10.97 10.21
N ILE A 91 13.32 -11.18 9.22
CA ILE A 91 12.53 -12.41 9.05
C ILE A 91 12.76 -13.03 7.66
N PRO A 92 12.96 -14.36 7.57
CA PRO A 92 13.06 -15.02 6.26
C PRO A 92 11.75 -14.90 5.47
N TYR A 93 11.80 -14.67 4.16
CA TYR A 93 10.59 -14.58 3.32
C TYR A 93 9.69 -15.82 3.46
N ARG A 94 10.29 -17.02 3.53
CA ARG A 94 9.55 -18.28 3.74
C ARG A 94 8.71 -18.31 5.03
N ALA A 95 9.12 -17.55 6.05
CA ALA A 95 8.47 -17.49 7.35
C ALA A 95 7.46 -16.33 7.47
N LEU A 96 7.42 -15.45 6.47
CA LEU A 96 6.48 -14.34 6.38
C LEU A 96 5.11 -14.84 5.89
N THR A 97 4.40 -15.53 6.77
CA THR A 97 3.05 -16.03 6.54
C THR A 97 2.03 -15.38 7.48
N VAL A 98 0.79 -15.26 7.01
CA VAL A 98 -0.37 -14.75 7.76
C VAL A 98 -1.48 -15.80 7.83
N SER A 99 -2.26 -15.80 8.92
CA SER A 99 -3.41 -16.68 9.08
C SER A 99 -4.39 -16.51 7.92
N CYS A 100 -4.74 -17.61 7.25
CA CYS A 100 -5.67 -17.58 6.11
C CYS A 100 -6.51 -18.87 6.05
N CYS A 101 -7.78 -18.73 5.65
CA CYS A 101 -8.66 -19.86 5.39
C CYS A 101 -8.48 -20.39 3.96
N ALA A 102 -8.74 -21.69 3.74
CA ALA A 102 -8.54 -22.33 2.44
C ALA A 102 -9.36 -21.68 1.31
N LYS A 103 -10.57 -21.17 1.62
CA LYS A 103 -11.44 -20.48 0.65
C LYS A 103 -10.82 -19.18 0.14
N CYS A 104 -10.15 -18.41 1.01
CA CYS A 104 -9.52 -17.16 0.59
C CYS A 104 -8.22 -17.42 -0.15
N ASN A 105 -7.36 -18.27 0.43
CA ASN A 105 -6.06 -18.64 -0.13
C ASN A 105 -6.20 -19.20 -1.55
N ASN A 106 -6.97 -20.29 -1.71
CA ASN A 106 -7.14 -20.95 -3.02
C ASN A 106 -8.20 -20.28 -3.92
N GLY A 107 -8.83 -19.20 -3.46
CA GLY A 107 -9.91 -18.52 -4.17
C GLY A 107 -9.45 -17.22 -4.81
N PHE A 108 -9.92 -16.09 -4.29
CA PHE A 108 -9.64 -14.80 -4.91
C PHE A 108 -8.16 -14.37 -4.78
N LEU A 109 -7.44 -14.81 -3.73
CA LEU A 109 -6.03 -14.49 -3.56
C LEU A 109 -5.18 -15.15 -4.64
N SER A 110 -5.31 -16.46 -4.86
CA SER A 110 -4.64 -17.17 -5.96
C SER A 110 -5.01 -16.58 -7.34
N GLY A 111 -6.25 -16.12 -7.50
CA GLY A 111 -6.72 -15.43 -8.71
C GLY A 111 -6.03 -14.08 -8.95
N ILE A 112 -5.76 -13.29 -7.91
CA ILE A 112 -4.95 -12.06 -8.01
C ILE A 112 -3.52 -12.41 -8.41
N GLU A 113 -2.91 -13.37 -7.72
CA GLU A 113 -1.51 -13.73 -7.93
C GLU A 113 -1.23 -14.28 -9.33
N SER A 114 -2.14 -15.10 -9.87
CA SER A 114 -2.01 -15.64 -11.23
C SER A 114 -1.99 -14.54 -12.29
N LYS A 115 -2.79 -13.47 -12.11
CA LYS A 115 -2.79 -12.32 -13.02
C LYS A 115 -1.49 -11.53 -12.91
N VAL A 116 -1.05 -11.25 -11.68
CA VAL A 116 0.16 -10.48 -11.42
C VAL A 116 1.42 -11.20 -11.90
N GLN A 117 1.47 -12.53 -11.78
CA GLN A 117 2.56 -13.33 -12.32
C GLN A 117 2.73 -13.09 -13.83
N THR A 118 1.65 -13.12 -14.61
CA THR A 118 1.67 -12.84 -16.05
C THR A 118 2.17 -11.41 -16.36
N ILE A 119 1.75 -10.42 -15.56
CA ILE A 119 2.18 -9.02 -15.72
C ILE A 119 3.70 -8.89 -15.50
N ILE A 120 4.22 -9.53 -14.45
CA ILE A 120 5.65 -9.52 -14.12
C ILE A 120 6.48 -10.27 -15.16
N GLU A 121 5.97 -11.39 -15.68
CA GLU A 121 6.63 -12.14 -16.75
C GLU A 121 6.74 -11.33 -18.05
N ARG A 122 5.71 -10.53 -18.36
CA ARG A 122 5.73 -9.62 -19.50
C ARG A 122 6.62 -8.39 -19.29
N GLY A 123 6.79 -7.93 -18.04
CA GLY A 123 7.62 -6.77 -17.72
C GLY A 123 7.02 -5.40 -18.07
N THR A 124 5.73 -5.35 -18.43
CA THR A 124 4.99 -4.12 -18.77
C THR A 124 3.59 -4.14 -18.17
N VAL A 125 2.96 -2.98 -18.05
CA VAL A 125 1.58 -2.81 -17.57
C VAL A 125 0.71 -2.34 -18.74
N ASP A 126 -0.31 -3.13 -19.09
CA ASP A 126 -1.15 -2.90 -20.26
C ASP A 126 -2.54 -2.43 -19.83
N GLY A 127 -2.63 -1.15 -19.45
CA GLY A 127 -3.88 -0.47 -19.14
C GLY A 127 -4.50 -0.83 -17.78
N ASP A 128 -5.74 -0.39 -17.58
CA ASP A 128 -6.40 -0.41 -16.28
C ASP A 128 -6.59 -1.81 -15.64
N PRO A 129 -6.88 -2.89 -16.39
CA PRO A 129 -7.02 -4.22 -15.80
C PRO A 129 -5.75 -4.69 -15.08
N ASP A 130 -4.59 -4.35 -15.62
CA ASP A 130 -3.31 -4.66 -15.02
C ASP A 130 -3.05 -3.77 -13.80
N VAL A 131 -3.30 -2.45 -13.93
CA VAL A 131 -3.19 -1.51 -12.81
C VAL A 131 -4.05 -1.95 -11.61
N LEU A 132 -5.29 -2.39 -11.85
CA LEU A 132 -6.16 -2.90 -10.79
C LEU A 132 -5.63 -4.21 -10.18
N SER A 133 -5.14 -5.12 -11.01
CA SER A 133 -4.58 -6.39 -10.54
C SER A 133 -3.33 -6.18 -9.68
N LEU A 134 -2.45 -5.25 -10.10
CA LEU A 134 -1.29 -4.83 -9.34
C LEU A 134 -1.69 -4.11 -8.05
N GLY A 135 -2.65 -3.16 -8.09
CA GLY A 135 -3.13 -2.46 -6.89
C GLY A 135 -3.69 -3.42 -5.82
N ARG A 136 -4.47 -4.41 -6.25
CA ARG A 136 -4.97 -5.49 -5.38
C ARG A 136 -3.84 -6.32 -4.78
N TRP A 137 -2.84 -6.68 -5.59
CA TRP A 137 -1.72 -7.48 -5.13
C TRP A 137 -0.79 -6.72 -4.20
N MET A 138 -0.44 -5.47 -4.53
CA MET A 138 0.34 -4.58 -3.66
C MET A 138 -0.38 -4.38 -2.33
N SER A 139 -1.72 -4.25 -2.35
CA SER A 139 -2.52 -4.20 -1.12
C SER A 139 -2.41 -5.50 -0.30
N LYS A 140 -2.45 -6.67 -0.96
CA LYS A 140 -2.23 -7.98 -0.31
C LYS A 140 -0.85 -8.08 0.35
N ILE A 141 0.22 -7.69 -0.36
CA ILE A 141 1.57 -7.69 0.19
C ILE A 141 1.62 -6.76 1.40
N PHE A 142 1.11 -5.53 1.26
CA PHE A 142 1.28 -4.50 2.26
C PHE A 142 0.51 -4.79 3.55
N VAL A 143 -0.79 -5.11 3.44
CA VAL A 143 -1.59 -5.55 4.60
C VAL A 143 -1.03 -6.85 5.19
N GLY A 144 -0.54 -7.77 4.35
CA GLY A 144 0.08 -9.01 4.82
C GLY A 144 1.31 -8.78 5.70
N ILE A 145 2.18 -7.83 5.33
CA ILE A 145 3.33 -7.43 6.17
C ILE A 145 2.83 -6.88 7.51
N LEU A 146 1.88 -5.94 7.48
CA LEU A 146 1.36 -5.29 8.69
C LEU A 146 0.67 -6.27 9.64
N VAL A 147 -0.21 -7.13 9.13
CA VAL A 147 -0.88 -8.18 9.91
C VAL A 147 0.12 -9.19 10.46
N LYS A 148 1.22 -9.48 9.75
CA LYS A 148 2.27 -10.33 10.31
C LYS A 148 2.96 -9.64 11.49
N GLU A 149 3.22 -8.35 11.39
CA GLU A 149 3.86 -7.58 12.47
C GLU A 149 2.98 -7.42 13.72
N THR A 150 1.66 -7.52 13.61
CA THR A 150 0.78 -7.58 14.80
C THR A 150 0.93 -8.89 15.59
N ALA A 151 1.49 -9.93 14.99
CA ALA A 151 1.74 -11.22 15.63
C ALA A 151 3.19 -11.42 16.09
N LEU A 152 4.06 -10.42 15.88
CA LEU A 152 5.47 -10.48 16.25
C LEU A 152 5.75 -9.51 17.41
N LEU A 153 6.48 -9.94 18.43
CA LEU A 153 6.84 -9.10 19.57
C LEU A 153 7.80 -7.98 19.16
N LEU A 154 7.61 -6.79 19.74
CA LEU A 154 8.49 -5.64 19.54
C LEU A 154 9.92 -5.96 20.01
N ASP A 155 10.04 -6.50 21.22
CA ASP A 155 11.26 -7.14 21.74
C ASP A 155 10.92 -8.52 22.29
N ARG A 156 11.66 -9.55 21.84
CA ARG A 156 11.48 -10.93 22.33
C ARG A 156 12.01 -11.12 23.74
N LYS A 157 12.96 -10.29 24.17
CA LYS A 157 13.53 -10.33 25.53
C LYS A 157 12.57 -9.72 26.56
N ASP A 158 11.75 -8.76 26.13
CA ASP A 158 10.73 -8.11 26.96
C ASP A 158 9.36 -8.11 26.27
N PRO A 159 8.58 -9.20 26.39
CA PRO A 159 7.24 -9.30 25.81
C PRO A 159 6.24 -8.26 26.34
N SER A 160 6.54 -7.58 27.46
CA SER A 160 5.65 -6.57 28.02
C SER A 160 5.55 -5.31 27.15
N LEU A 161 6.53 -5.08 26.27
CA LEU A 161 6.54 -4.00 25.28
C LEU A 161 5.55 -4.22 24.13
N GLY A 162 4.88 -5.38 24.09
CA GLY A 162 3.84 -5.68 23.11
C GLY A 162 4.39 -6.14 21.76
N HIS A 163 3.63 -5.87 20.70
CA HIS A 163 3.91 -6.30 19.33
C HIS A 163 4.54 -5.18 18.51
N ILE A 164 5.20 -5.54 17.41
CA ILE A 164 5.81 -4.57 16.49
C ILE A 164 4.73 -3.60 15.97
N MET A 165 3.55 -4.12 15.66
CA MET A 165 2.39 -3.35 15.24
C MET A 165 1.19 -3.59 16.16
N ALA A 166 0.46 -2.54 16.51
CA ALA A 166 -0.80 -2.67 17.23
C ALA A 166 -1.91 -3.16 16.29
N ALA A 167 -2.80 -4.02 16.78
CA ALA A 167 -3.84 -4.63 15.94
C ALA A 167 -4.87 -3.62 15.40
N ASP A 168 -5.15 -2.57 16.17
CA ASP A 168 -6.05 -1.47 15.80
C ASP A 168 -5.48 -0.59 14.68
N PHE A 169 -4.15 -0.50 14.56
CA PHE A 169 -3.49 0.23 13.46
C PHE A 169 -3.83 -0.33 12.08
N ILE A 170 -4.25 -1.60 11.96
CA ILE A 170 -4.72 -2.17 10.69
C ILE A 170 -5.96 -1.42 10.16
N GLY A 171 -6.74 -0.78 11.03
CA GLY A 171 -7.85 0.09 10.64
C GLY A 171 -7.43 1.26 9.75
N GLU A 172 -6.20 1.79 9.92
CA GLU A 172 -5.65 2.84 9.05
C GLU A 172 -5.42 2.38 7.60
N PHE A 173 -5.37 1.06 7.40
CA PHE A 173 -5.24 0.39 6.10
C PHE A 173 -6.56 -0.18 5.59
N ALA A 174 -7.70 0.27 6.15
CA ALA A 174 -9.03 -0.16 5.73
C ALA A 174 -9.26 0.03 4.22
N ASN A 175 -8.87 1.16 3.61
CA ASN A 175 -8.99 1.34 2.16
C ASN A 175 -8.12 0.34 1.38
N CYS A 176 -6.90 0.06 1.84
CA CYS A 176 -6.02 -0.95 1.25
C CYS A 176 -6.67 -2.33 1.29
N GLN A 177 -7.27 -2.67 2.44
CA GLN A 177 -8.02 -3.91 2.57
C GLN A 177 -9.26 -3.93 1.65
N LEU A 178 -10.00 -2.82 1.53
CA LEU A 178 -11.15 -2.71 0.64
C LEU A 178 -10.75 -2.91 -0.84
N ILE A 179 -9.63 -2.33 -1.29
CA ILE A 179 -9.05 -2.55 -2.61
C ILE A 179 -8.76 -4.05 -2.81
N LEU A 180 -8.16 -4.73 -1.82
CA LEU A 180 -7.95 -6.18 -1.87
C LEU A 180 -9.27 -6.95 -1.99
N GLN A 181 -10.27 -6.61 -1.18
CA GLN A 181 -11.58 -7.28 -1.16
C GLN A 181 -12.36 -7.10 -2.47
N SER A 182 -12.11 -6.01 -3.22
CA SER A 182 -12.76 -5.77 -4.52
C SER A 182 -12.52 -6.90 -5.54
N ALA A 183 -11.52 -7.77 -5.34
CA ALA A 183 -11.30 -8.93 -6.20
C ALA A 183 -12.34 -10.05 -6.03
N ARG A 184 -13.16 -10.03 -4.98
CA ARG A 184 -14.17 -11.05 -4.71
C ARG A 184 -15.40 -10.97 -5.61
N LYS A 185 -15.69 -9.78 -6.14
CA LYS A 185 -16.91 -9.48 -6.89
C LYS A 185 -16.59 -8.39 -7.93
N PRO A 186 -17.23 -8.37 -9.11
CA PRO A 186 -17.14 -7.21 -10.01
C PRO A 186 -17.33 -5.91 -9.22
N THR A 187 -16.39 -4.99 -9.37
CA THR A 187 -16.36 -3.75 -8.58
C THR A 187 -16.33 -2.55 -9.51
N LEU A 188 -17.25 -1.62 -9.28
CA LEU A 188 -17.29 -0.30 -9.90
C LEU A 188 -16.60 0.69 -8.96
N PHE A 189 -15.62 1.41 -9.49
CA PHE A 189 -14.91 2.46 -8.75
C PHE A 189 -15.37 3.82 -9.28
N CYS A 190 -15.90 4.63 -8.38
CA CYS A 190 -16.22 6.04 -8.63
C CYS A 190 -15.21 6.86 -7.84
N SER A 191 -14.11 7.24 -8.49
CA SER A 191 -12.95 7.87 -7.83
C SER A 191 -12.75 9.32 -8.27
N LEU A 192 -12.27 10.17 -7.37
CA LEU A 192 -12.15 11.62 -7.59
C LEU A 192 -10.91 12.01 -8.41
N HIS A 193 -9.82 11.25 -8.29
CA HIS A 193 -8.51 11.63 -8.82
C HIS A 193 -8.02 10.74 -9.98
N GLY A 194 -8.73 9.66 -10.28
CA GLY A 194 -8.32 8.67 -11.25
C GLY A 194 -9.36 7.58 -11.42
N LYS A 195 -8.97 6.47 -12.05
CA LYS A 195 -9.87 5.31 -12.26
C LYS A 195 -10.02 4.41 -11.04
N PHE A 196 -9.09 4.50 -10.09
CA PHE A 196 -9.04 3.65 -8.91
C PHE A 196 -8.73 4.49 -7.66
N PRO A 197 -9.16 4.05 -6.46
CA PRO A 197 -8.96 4.78 -5.22
C PRO A 197 -7.56 4.51 -4.63
N PHE A 198 -6.54 4.56 -5.46
CA PHE A 198 -5.13 4.44 -5.11
C PHE A 198 -4.26 5.03 -6.22
N SER A 199 -3.04 5.40 -5.87
CA SER A 199 -2.03 5.79 -6.85
C SER A 199 -1.09 4.63 -7.14
N LEU A 200 -0.82 4.38 -8.42
CA LEU A 200 0.12 3.36 -8.85
C LEU A 200 0.99 3.89 -9.99
N PHE A 201 2.30 3.81 -9.80
CA PHE A 201 3.29 4.13 -10.80
C PHE A 201 4.08 2.89 -11.18
N TRP A 202 4.47 2.79 -12.45
CA TRP A 202 5.26 1.67 -12.94
C TRP A 202 6.34 2.12 -13.91
N TYR A 203 7.43 1.37 -13.97
CA TYR A 203 8.61 1.66 -14.79
C TYR A 203 9.20 0.37 -15.35
N ARG A 204 9.79 0.43 -16.54
CA ARG A 204 10.63 -0.65 -17.04
C ARG A 204 12.00 -0.53 -16.40
N ILE A 205 12.58 -1.65 -16.01
CA ILE A 205 13.89 -1.70 -15.39
C ILE A 205 14.87 -2.28 -16.41
N ASP A 206 16.02 -1.65 -16.57
CA ASP A 206 17.08 -2.08 -17.50
C ASP A 206 17.84 -3.35 -17.06
N THR A 207 17.20 -4.20 -16.27
CA THR A 207 17.68 -5.53 -15.88
C THR A 207 16.50 -6.47 -15.64
N GLU A 208 16.65 -7.73 -16.04
CA GLU A 208 15.65 -8.77 -15.79
C GLU A 208 15.80 -9.43 -14.42
N ARG A 209 16.87 -9.09 -13.68
CA ARG A 209 17.23 -9.74 -12.41
C ARG A 209 17.01 -8.84 -11.21
N GLY A 210 16.83 -9.49 -10.07
CA GLY A 210 16.83 -8.84 -8.77
C GLY A 210 15.44 -8.47 -8.27
N PHE A 211 15.37 -8.36 -6.96
CA PHE A 211 14.19 -8.05 -6.21
C PHE A 211 14.56 -7.01 -5.15
N ASP A 212 13.79 -5.94 -5.06
CA ASP A 212 13.92 -4.96 -3.98
C ASP A 212 12.52 -4.57 -3.51
N ILE A 213 12.41 -4.21 -2.23
CA ILE A 213 11.19 -3.68 -1.64
C ILE A 213 11.53 -2.53 -0.71
N SER A 214 10.76 -1.44 -0.79
CA SER A 214 10.74 -0.37 0.20
C SER A 214 9.31 -0.08 0.64
N THR A 215 9.14 0.30 1.89
CA THR A 215 7.84 0.69 2.45
C THR A 215 7.96 1.99 3.23
N ASP A 216 6.89 2.78 3.20
CA ASP A 216 6.68 3.91 4.10
C ASP A 216 5.30 3.73 4.72
N ILE A 217 5.28 3.28 5.98
CA ILE A 217 4.02 2.94 6.68
C ILE A 217 3.18 4.19 6.92
N VAL A 218 3.83 5.31 7.27
CA VAL A 218 3.16 6.59 7.57
C VAL A 218 2.43 7.13 6.34
N GLY A 219 3.15 7.24 5.21
CA GLY A 219 2.56 7.62 3.92
C GLY A 219 1.77 6.51 3.23
N GLN A 220 1.66 5.34 3.86
CA GLN A 220 0.99 4.15 3.32
C GLN A 220 1.39 3.84 1.87
N SER A 221 2.70 3.73 1.62
CA SER A 221 3.24 3.39 0.30
C SER A 221 4.22 2.24 0.33
N ILE A 222 4.28 1.50 -0.78
CA ILE A 222 5.16 0.35 -0.99
C ILE A 222 5.68 0.37 -2.43
N ALA A 223 6.97 0.16 -2.61
CA ALA A 223 7.61 0.01 -3.92
C ALA A 223 8.29 -1.35 -4.02
N MET A 224 8.21 -1.97 -5.20
CA MET A 224 8.81 -3.26 -5.49
C MET A 224 9.48 -3.25 -6.86
N ARG A 225 10.73 -3.70 -6.92
CA ARG A 225 11.43 -4.02 -8.16
C ARG A 225 11.36 -5.52 -8.39
N LEU A 226 10.92 -5.95 -9.56
CA LEU A 226 10.54 -7.33 -9.88
C LEU A 226 11.18 -7.72 -11.22
N GLY A 227 12.52 -7.85 -11.23
CA GLY A 227 13.27 -7.98 -12.46
C GLY A 227 13.08 -6.74 -13.34
N ALA A 228 12.49 -6.92 -14.51
CA ALA A 228 12.28 -5.88 -15.52
C ALA A 228 11.14 -4.89 -15.22
N LEU A 229 10.40 -5.08 -14.13
CA LEU A 229 9.25 -4.23 -13.77
C LEU A 229 9.44 -3.62 -12.37
N GLY A 230 9.36 -2.30 -12.29
CA GLY A 230 9.28 -1.55 -11.03
C GLY A 230 7.86 -1.05 -10.81
N ILE A 231 7.32 -1.21 -9.60
CA ILE A 231 5.96 -0.80 -9.23
C ILE A 231 6.03 0.00 -7.93
N ILE A 232 5.32 1.12 -7.86
CA ILE A 232 5.13 1.91 -6.64
C ILE A 232 3.63 2.07 -6.43
N PHE A 233 3.14 1.71 -5.25
CA PHE A 233 1.73 1.82 -4.87
C PHE A 233 1.60 2.71 -3.63
N VAL A 234 0.54 3.52 -3.61
CA VAL A 234 0.17 4.37 -2.48
C VAL A 234 -1.31 4.16 -2.14
N ASN A 235 -1.61 3.84 -0.88
CA ASN A 235 -2.99 3.77 -0.38
C ASN A 235 -3.46 5.19 -0.01
N ASP A 236 -3.79 6.00 -1.01
CA ASP A 236 -4.08 7.44 -0.86
C ASP A 236 -5.33 7.91 -1.59
N GLY A 237 -6.20 6.99 -2.02
CA GLY A 237 -7.38 7.38 -2.78
C GLY A 237 -7.07 7.97 -4.16
N GLY A 238 -5.85 7.87 -4.66
CA GLY A 238 -5.43 8.48 -5.92
C GLY A 238 -4.90 9.92 -5.78
N LEU A 239 -4.76 10.45 -4.57
CA LEU A 239 -4.44 11.87 -4.34
C LEU A 239 -3.10 12.31 -4.97
N GLN A 240 -2.12 11.41 -5.09
CA GLN A 240 -0.85 11.72 -5.75
C GLN A 240 -1.04 12.13 -7.21
N LEU A 241 -2.08 11.64 -7.88
CA LEU A 241 -2.37 11.88 -9.30
C LEU A 241 -2.80 13.32 -9.58
N ASN A 242 -3.18 14.10 -8.56
CA ASN A 242 -3.52 15.52 -8.71
C ASN A 242 -2.35 16.36 -9.25
N ALA A 243 -1.11 15.96 -8.96
CA ALA A 243 0.07 16.64 -9.50
C ALA A 243 0.55 16.06 -10.85
N GLY A 244 -0.21 15.13 -11.44
CA GLY A 244 0.14 14.48 -12.69
C GLY A 244 0.00 12.96 -12.63
N VAL A 245 -0.64 12.39 -13.65
CA VAL A 245 -0.90 10.94 -13.75
C VAL A 245 0.35 10.11 -14.04
N ASP A 246 1.42 10.75 -14.52
CA ASP A 246 2.66 10.08 -14.93
C ASP A 246 3.74 10.07 -13.84
N GLY A 247 3.37 10.39 -12.59
CA GLY A 247 4.26 10.34 -11.43
C GLY A 247 5.36 11.39 -11.45
N PRO A 248 6.43 11.21 -10.64
CA PRO A 248 7.52 12.18 -10.54
C PRO A 248 8.15 12.48 -11.91
N PHE A 249 8.20 13.77 -12.25
CA PHE A 249 8.68 14.29 -13.54
C PHE A 249 7.97 13.71 -14.79
N GLY A 250 6.79 13.12 -14.60
CA GLY A 250 6.02 12.44 -15.64
C GLY A 250 6.72 11.24 -16.28
N LEU A 251 7.61 10.55 -15.56
CA LEU A 251 8.48 9.50 -16.13
C LEU A 251 7.83 8.11 -16.18
N GLN A 252 6.56 7.97 -15.78
CA GLN A 252 5.88 6.68 -15.76
C GLN A 252 6.03 5.92 -17.09
N GLY A 253 6.30 4.63 -16.98
CA GLY A 253 6.48 3.71 -18.10
C GLY A 253 7.83 3.78 -18.80
N LEU A 254 8.68 4.78 -18.53
CA LEU A 254 10.03 4.82 -19.09
C LEU A 254 10.92 3.69 -18.55
N THR A 255 11.97 3.40 -19.32
CA THR A 255 13.05 2.51 -18.87
C THR A 255 14.02 3.28 -17.99
N VAL A 256 14.28 2.76 -16.80
CA VAL A 256 15.15 3.36 -15.78
C VAL A 256 16.12 2.32 -15.23
N THR A 257 17.25 2.78 -14.68
CA THR A 257 18.15 1.90 -13.91
C THR A 257 17.56 1.55 -12.54
N PRO A 258 18.02 0.48 -11.85
CA PRO A 258 17.61 0.19 -10.48
C PRO A 258 17.80 1.36 -9.51
N LEU A 259 18.89 2.12 -9.63
CA LEU A 259 19.13 3.27 -8.75
C LEU A 259 18.16 4.42 -9.04
N GLN A 260 17.82 4.66 -10.31
CA GLN A 260 16.82 5.64 -10.70
C GLN A 260 15.42 5.25 -10.24
N PHE A 261 15.06 3.97 -10.34
CA PHE A 261 13.80 3.46 -9.77
C PHE A 261 13.74 3.67 -8.25
N ASN A 262 14.84 3.41 -7.54
CA ASN A 262 14.92 3.63 -6.10
C ASN A 262 14.77 5.11 -5.71
N GLU A 263 15.30 6.05 -6.52
CA GLU A 263 15.02 7.47 -6.32
C GLU A 263 13.54 7.81 -6.59
N LEU A 264 12.95 7.30 -7.67
CA LEU A 264 11.53 7.51 -7.97
C LEU A 264 10.63 6.99 -6.83
N ALA A 265 10.94 5.81 -6.30
CA ALA A 265 10.29 5.26 -5.11
C ALA A 265 10.45 6.19 -3.91
N ALA A 266 11.66 6.70 -3.64
CA ALA A 266 11.91 7.65 -2.57
C ALA A 266 11.07 8.93 -2.73
N ARG A 267 10.96 9.48 -3.94
CA ARG A 267 10.15 10.68 -4.22
C ARG A 267 8.66 10.44 -3.95
N VAL A 268 8.13 9.33 -4.45
CA VAL A 268 6.71 8.96 -4.22
C VAL A 268 6.45 8.75 -2.73
N HIS A 269 7.32 8.01 -2.04
CA HIS A 269 7.24 7.85 -0.59
C HIS A 269 7.27 9.20 0.13
N THR A 270 8.16 10.14 -0.25
CA THR A 270 8.24 11.51 0.32
C THR A 270 6.93 12.24 0.20
N LYS A 271 6.40 12.34 -1.01
CA LYS A 271 5.10 12.99 -1.20
C LYS A 271 3.99 12.27 -0.44
N ALA A 272 4.02 10.94 -0.36
CA ALA A 272 3.03 10.18 0.38
C ALA A 272 3.05 10.49 1.89
N SER A 273 4.23 10.67 2.49
CA SER A 273 4.36 11.04 3.90
C SER A 273 3.97 12.50 4.20
N LEU A 274 4.00 13.37 3.18
CA LEU A 274 3.55 14.76 3.28
C LEU A 274 2.02 14.88 3.15
N ARG A 275 1.29 13.79 2.96
CA ARG A 275 -0.16 13.82 2.78
C ARG A 275 -0.85 14.40 4.02
N ASP A 276 -1.65 15.43 3.80
CA ASP A 276 -2.39 16.16 4.83
C ASP A 276 -3.92 16.03 4.61
N ALA A 277 -4.35 14.91 4.03
CA ALA A 277 -5.75 14.64 3.76
C ALA A 277 -6.06 13.14 3.67
N THR A 278 -7.34 12.82 3.79
CA THR A 278 -7.92 11.49 3.55
C THR A 278 -9.19 11.60 2.71
N HIS A 279 -9.74 10.47 2.29
CA HIS A 279 -11.03 10.42 1.58
C HIS A 279 -12.13 9.84 2.46
N SER A 280 -13.35 10.32 2.27
CA SER A 280 -14.56 9.61 2.71
C SER A 280 -15.09 8.74 1.58
N TYR A 281 -15.64 7.58 1.95
CA TYR A 281 -16.18 6.59 1.02
C TYR A 281 -17.63 6.25 1.34
N ALA A 282 -18.45 6.13 0.30
CA ALA A 282 -19.74 5.48 0.33
C ALA A 282 -19.65 4.17 -0.46
N ASN A 283 -20.06 3.07 0.15
CA ASN A 283 -20.00 1.75 -0.48
C ASN A 283 -21.42 1.19 -0.59
N SER A 284 -21.74 0.57 -1.73
CA SER A 284 -22.98 -0.17 -1.92
C SER A 284 -22.71 -1.51 -2.58
N GLU A 285 -23.53 -2.52 -2.28
CA GLU A 285 -23.31 -3.86 -2.79
C GLU A 285 -24.64 -4.49 -3.20
N THR A 286 -24.70 -4.99 -4.44
CA THR A 286 -25.78 -5.84 -4.94
C THR A 286 -25.29 -7.29 -5.02
N PRO A 287 -26.16 -8.28 -5.30
CA PRO A 287 -25.69 -9.65 -5.55
C PRO A 287 -24.64 -9.73 -6.68
N GLU A 288 -24.70 -8.85 -7.68
CA GLU A 288 -23.88 -8.87 -8.90
C GLU A 288 -22.59 -8.05 -8.80
N HIS A 289 -22.62 -6.88 -8.15
CA HIS A 289 -21.47 -5.98 -8.10
C HIS A 289 -21.33 -5.25 -6.75
N LEU A 290 -20.10 -4.80 -6.49
CA LEU A 290 -19.74 -3.86 -5.44
C LEU A 290 -19.51 -2.48 -6.08
N THR A 291 -19.93 -1.42 -5.43
CA THR A 291 -19.61 -0.04 -5.82
C THR A 291 -18.87 0.63 -4.66
N ILE A 292 -17.70 1.18 -4.96
CA ILE A 292 -16.87 1.96 -4.03
C ILE A 292 -16.79 3.38 -4.58
N GLU A 293 -17.35 4.33 -3.85
CA GLU A 293 -17.48 5.72 -4.28
C GLU A 293 -16.77 6.66 -3.31
N GLN A 294 -15.79 7.39 -3.81
CA GLN A 294 -15.19 8.50 -3.08
C GLN A 294 -16.14 9.69 -3.09
N GLN A 295 -16.48 10.18 -1.90
CA GLN A 295 -17.40 11.30 -1.75
C GLN A 295 -16.63 12.62 -1.73
N ASP A 296 -15.68 12.75 -0.81
CA ASP A 296 -14.93 13.98 -0.60
C ASP A 296 -13.49 13.71 -0.15
N VAL A 297 -12.66 14.75 -0.26
CA VAL A 297 -11.34 14.84 0.35
C VAL A 297 -11.46 15.66 1.64
N HIS A 298 -11.00 15.09 2.77
CA HIS A 298 -10.99 15.71 4.09
C HIS A 298 -9.54 16.01 4.50
N PRO A 299 -9.12 17.28 4.50
CA PRO A 299 -7.84 17.70 5.06
C PRO A 299 -7.74 17.38 6.56
N TYR A 300 -6.55 16.99 7.03
CA TYR A 300 -6.32 16.83 8.47
C TYR A 300 -6.08 18.17 9.16
N THR A 301 -5.53 19.15 8.45
CA THR A 301 -5.38 20.52 8.94
C THR A 301 -6.33 21.51 8.26
N SER A 302 -6.58 22.64 8.91
CA SER A 302 -7.39 23.74 8.35
C SER A 302 -6.55 24.76 7.57
N THR A 303 -5.44 24.32 6.98
CA THR A 303 -4.51 25.20 6.25
C THR A 303 -5.09 25.56 4.88
N ILE A 304 -5.22 26.85 4.61
CA ILE A 304 -5.70 27.37 3.33
C ILE A 304 -4.49 27.94 2.57
N LEU A 305 -4.29 27.47 1.34
CA LEU A 305 -3.24 27.97 0.46
C LEU A 305 -3.59 29.36 -0.08
N ALA A 306 -2.59 30.08 -0.61
CA ALA A 306 -2.80 31.43 -1.15
C ALA A 306 -3.89 31.49 -2.26
N GLY A 307 -4.14 30.37 -2.94
CA GLY A 307 -5.20 30.23 -3.95
C GLY A 307 -6.61 29.97 -3.39
N GLY A 308 -6.80 29.90 -2.08
CA GLY A 308 -8.09 29.63 -1.44
C GLY A 308 -8.44 28.13 -1.30
N GLU A 309 -7.66 27.25 -1.92
CA GLU A 309 -7.76 25.80 -1.79
C GLU A 309 -7.26 25.33 -0.41
N MET A 310 -7.85 24.25 0.11
CA MET A 310 -7.34 23.59 1.31
C MET A 310 -6.06 22.82 0.99
N GLN A 311 -5.11 22.83 1.92
CA GLN A 311 -3.89 22.04 1.81
C GLN A 311 -4.22 20.54 1.93
N VAL A 312 -3.78 19.75 0.94
CA VAL A 312 -3.93 18.28 0.94
C VAL A 312 -2.58 17.54 1.00
N PHE A 313 -1.49 18.27 0.78
CA PHE A 313 -0.12 17.86 1.04
C PHE A 313 0.62 19.01 1.72
N GLU A 314 1.42 18.71 2.72
CA GLU A 314 2.44 19.63 3.24
C GLU A 314 3.44 19.99 2.13
N PRO A 315 4.10 21.17 2.22
CA PRO A 315 5.14 21.56 1.27
C PRO A 315 6.24 20.53 1.14
N TRP A 316 6.80 20.41 -0.08
CA TRP A 316 7.92 19.50 -0.34
C TRP A 316 9.09 19.73 0.62
N ASN A 317 9.65 18.64 1.13
CA ASN A 317 10.78 18.67 2.05
C ASN A 317 11.96 17.90 1.44
N SER A 318 12.89 18.64 0.83
CA SER A 318 14.10 18.09 0.19
C SER A 318 15.02 17.36 1.18
N GLU A 319 15.04 17.75 2.46
CA GLU A 319 15.83 17.04 3.48
C GLU A 319 15.25 15.66 3.76
N MET A 320 13.92 15.60 3.95
CA MET A 320 13.21 14.34 4.13
C MET A 320 13.37 13.43 2.92
N PHE A 321 13.29 14.00 1.71
CA PHE A 321 13.58 13.28 0.47
C PHE A 321 15.01 12.72 0.45
N ALA A 322 16.02 13.54 0.73
CA ALA A 322 17.42 13.12 0.64
C ALA A 322 17.76 11.99 1.62
N VAL A 323 17.31 12.11 2.88
CA VAL A 323 17.47 11.05 3.90
C VAL A 323 16.81 9.76 3.43
N ARG A 324 15.61 9.85 2.85
CA ARG A 324 14.88 8.67 2.35
C ARG A 324 15.55 8.06 1.13
N ALA A 325 15.94 8.87 0.16
CA ALA A 325 16.62 8.45 -1.05
C ALA A 325 17.96 7.77 -0.71
N SER A 326 18.73 8.32 0.23
CA SER A 326 19.95 7.71 0.75
C SER A 326 19.70 6.32 1.32
N ARG A 327 18.67 6.15 2.17
CA ARG A 327 18.34 4.84 2.77
C ARG A 327 17.92 3.79 1.74
N ILE A 328 17.10 4.17 0.76
CA ILE A 328 16.58 3.24 -0.26
C ILE A 328 17.68 2.88 -1.27
N THR A 329 18.46 3.86 -1.73
CA THR A 329 19.52 3.65 -2.72
C THR A 329 20.84 3.14 -2.12
N ARG A 330 21.02 3.31 -0.80
CA ARG A 330 22.28 3.09 -0.06
C ARG A 330 23.43 3.98 -0.55
N LEU A 331 23.10 5.13 -1.14
CA LEU A 331 24.05 6.18 -1.51
C LEU A 331 24.10 7.25 -0.42
N ASP A 332 25.14 8.08 -0.42
CA ASP A 332 25.26 9.20 0.51
C ASP A 332 24.12 10.23 0.28
N GLU A 333 23.66 10.89 1.36
CA GLU A 333 22.66 11.96 1.25
C GLU A 333 23.13 13.10 0.32
N SER A 334 24.45 13.32 0.23
CA SER A 334 25.06 14.29 -0.67
C SER A 334 24.90 13.96 -2.15
N VAL A 335 24.32 12.81 -2.52
CA VAL A 335 23.91 12.50 -3.90
C VAL A 335 22.57 13.16 -4.24
N PHE A 336 21.74 13.44 -3.24
CA PHE A 336 20.38 13.95 -3.41
C PHE A 336 20.19 15.37 -2.89
N LEU A 337 21.09 15.86 -2.03
CA LEU A 337 21.02 17.21 -1.49
C LEU A 337 22.42 17.77 -1.27
N ASP A 338 22.72 18.88 -1.92
CA ASP A 338 24.00 19.54 -1.75
C ASP A 338 24.14 20.04 -0.29
N PRO A 339 25.19 19.66 0.45
CA PRO A 339 25.31 19.95 1.87
C PRO A 339 25.53 21.43 2.17
N VAL A 340 25.96 22.24 1.18
CA VAL A 340 26.28 23.66 1.34
C VAL A 340 25.12 24.52 0.83
N THR A 341 24.68 24.30 -0.40
CA THR A 341 23.67 25.11 -1.08
C THR A 341 22.25 24.68 -0.76
N ARG A 342 22.07 23.46 -0.21
CA ARG A 342 20.75 22.83 -0.01
C ARG A 342 19.97 22.64 -1.30
N HIS A 343 20.64 22.66 -2.44
CA HIS A 343 20.03 22.38 -3.73
C HIS A 343 19.78 20.88 -3.88
N GLU A 344 18.56 20.49 -4.24
CA GLU A 344 18.21 19.10 -4.48
C GLU A 344 18.85 18.59 -5.78
N MET A 345 19.38 17.37 -5.73
CA MET A 345 20.03 16.69 -6.84
C MET A 345 19.27 15.41 -7.20
N THR A 346 19.53 14.89 -8.40
CA THR A 346 18.80 13.74 -8.93
C THR A 346 19.67 12.89 -9.84
N LEU A 347 19.46 11.57 -9.79
CA LEU A 347 19.99 10.57 -10.73
C LEU A 347 19.18 10.51 -12.03
N LEU A 348 18.11 11.30 -12.14
CA LEU A 348 17.15 11.29 -13.27
C LEU A 348 17.46 12.35 -14.32
N THR A 349 18.55 13.12 -14.18
CA THR A 349 18.87 14.24 -15.08
C THR A 349 18.82 13.85 -16.55
N ASN A 350 19.43 12.72 -16.91
CA ASN A 350 19.46 12.23 -18.30
C ASN A 350 18.06 11.94 -18.87
N LEU A 351 17.10 11.59 -18.02
CA LEU A 351 15.71 11.32 -18.42
C LEU A 351 14.91 12.62 -18.51
N ILE A 352 15.07 13.52 -17.55
CA ILE A 352 14.35 14.81 -17.49
C ILE A 352 14.76 15.68 -18.69
N THR A 353 16.05 15.79 -18.99
CA THR A 353 16.54 16.63 -20.10
C THR A 353 16.22 16.07 -21.49
N SER A 354 15.89 14.78 -21.58
CA SER A 354 15.56 14.12 -22.85
C SER A 354 14.11 14.34 -23.30
N LYS A 355 13.26 14.91 -22.43
CA LYS A 355 11.89 15.25 -22.78
C LYS A 355 11.83 16.56 -23.59
N PRO A 356 11.08 16.61 -24.70
CA PRO A 356 10.73 17.88 -25.34
C PRO A 356 10.09 18.84 -24.33
N SER A 357 10.45 20.12 -24.43
CA SER A 357 10.21 21.19 -23.46
C SER A 357 8.76 21.69 -23.37
N ASP A 358 7.78 20.78 -23.31
CA ASP A 358 6.35 21.14 -23.23
C ASP A 358 5.74 20.93 -21.83
N PHE A 359 6.54 20.64 -20.80
CA PHE A 359 6.04 20.46 -19.44
C PHE A 359 6.95 21.11 -18.39
N GLU A 360 6.81 22.43 -18.23
CA GLU A 360 7.21 23.10 -16.99
C GLU A 360 6.14 22.88 -15.90
N GLN A 361 6.64 22.66 -14.68
CA GLN A 361 5.92 22.64 -13.39
C GLN A 361 5.20 21.35 -12.99
N CYS A 362 5.93 20.48 -12.30
CA CYS A 362 5.52 19.87 -11.03
C CYS A 362 6.78 19.42 -10.30
N ALA A 363 7.31 20.30 -9.44
CA ALA A 363 8.27 19.96 -8.40
C ALA A 363 7.52 19.42 -7.17
#